data_AF-A0A509AJB0-F1
#
_entry.id   AF-A0A509AJB0-F1
#
_cell.length_a   1.000
_cell.length_b   1.000
_cell.length_c   1.000
_cell.angle_alpha   90.00
_cell.angle_beta   90.00
_cell.angle_gamma   90.00
#
_symmetry.space_group_name_H-M   'P 1'
#
loop_
_entity.id
_entity.type
_entity.pdbx_description
1 polymer ?
#
loop_
_entity_poly.entity_id
_entity_poly.type
_entity_poly.pdbx_seq_one_letter_code
_entity_poly.pdbx_strand_id
1 'polypeptide(L)'
;MSDNKNDVKKLINKEQKKKRRIEKEKIESERNGQEENNDHTKNIYDNLPDQSEKKSRDSQEEKNDHVKNICDNLPDQSEKKSGDGQEKEGKLKNENNKNKETDSSIVNENEKKIKKINEEIKEFIPKRIPNISRDLSVDVSVAIPATIINNKNDVIKSYISSYLARIFTIFSISKIYIYDDGFELNRNERNEIKNSISQKTNKDHPSCSSTEKNENNKKYEYSYLCKYLHFNLQYLETPQYLRKHIFPITNFLKHSGLMSPVDAPHHLRSDEWLPFREGVVIKKNSNNIIVDVGLFSNVLVENIYNINVGTRVTILFNSDGFNNFKNKNTKNLFIGKVIHPSMPKLYNIYWGYTIQILKNITDVFDIQVDCIIGTSERGDPIQDLKTQIKNAKSILIVFGNRDGVEDLFIKEREIKKNKMYTGKKRIKVLNKILKKFDYFINTCPKQTSRTIRTEEAISITLSLFQSILN
;
A
#
# COMPACT_ATOMS: atom_id res chain seq x y z
N MET A 1 -11.24 33.57 59.09
CA MET A 1 -11.48 32.76 57.86
C MET A 1 -12.53 33.39 56.92
N SER A 2 -12.70 34.70 56.94
CA SER A 2 -13.67 35.44 56.10
C SER A 2 -13.08 35.95 54.79
N ASP A 3 -11.82 36.39 54.80
CA ASP A 3 -11.31 37.28 53.75
C ASP A 3 -10.90 36.56 52.46
N ASN A 4 -10.33 35.36 52.58
CA ASN A 4 -9.96 34.51 51.42
C ASN A 4 -11.13 34.12 50.52
N LYS A 5 -12.40 34.20 50.96
CA LYS A 5 -13.57 33.89 50.11
C LYS A 5 -13.94 35.04 49.16
N ASN A 6 -13.57 36.28 49.48
CA ASN A 6 -13.92 37.43 48.66
C ASN A 6 -13.00 37.60 47.45
N ASP A 7 -11.70 37.32 47.59
CA ASP A 7 -10.77 37.48 46.47
C ASP A 7 -10.88 36.36 45.42
N VAL A 8 -11.22 35.13 45.83
CA VAL A 8 -11.59 34.05 44.89
C VAL A 8 -12.83 34.42 44.08
N LYS A 9 -13.87 35.01 44.71
CA LYS A 9 -15.06 35.51 43.98
C LYS A 9 -14.72 36.65 43.01
N LYS A 10 -13.82 37.57 43.38
CA LYS A 10 -13.36 38.64 42.47
C LYS A 10 -12.61 38.08 41.25
N LEU A 11 -11.75 37.08 41.44
CA LEU A 11 -11.01 36.42 40.36
C LEU A 11 -11.94 35.72 39.37
N ILE A 12 -12.91 34.93 39.87
CA ILE A 12 -13.91 34.26 39.02
C ILE A 12 -14.74 35.27 38.21
N ASN A 13 -15.20 36.37 38.84
CA ASN A 13 -15.93 37.43 38.13
C ASN A 13 -15.07 38.12 37.05
N LYS A 14 -13.75 38.26 37.27
CA LYS A 14 -12.82 38.85 36.31
C LYS A 14 -12.61 37.94 35.10
N GLU A 15 -12.51 36.63 35.30
CA GLU A 15 -12.46 35.65 34.20
C GLU A 15 -13.78 35.58 33.42
N GLN A 16 -14.93 35.57 34.09
CA GLN A 16 -16.24 35.55 33.42
C GLN A 16 -16.47 36.81 32.58
N LYS A 17 -16.06 37.99 33.06
CA LYS A 17 -16.06 39.22 32.24
C LYS A 17 -15.13 39.12 31.03
N LYS A 18 -13.94 38.50 31.18
CA LYS A 18 -13.00 38.30 30.06
C LYS A 18 -13.57 37.35 29.00
N LYS A 19 -14.20 36.24 29.39
CA LYS A 19 -14.86 35.30 28.47
C LYS A 19 -15.99 35.98 27.68
N ARG A 20 -16.90 36.71 28.35
CA ARG A 20 -17.99 37.44 27.70
C ARG A 20 -17.53 38.52 26.72
N ARG A 21 -16.33 39.09 26.93
CA ARG A 21 -15.74 40.08 26.02
C ARG A 21 -15.22 39.41 24.74
N ILE A 22 -14.47 38.32 24.87
CA ILE A 22 -13.98 37.52 23.74
C ILE A 22 -15.14 36.94 22.91
N GLU A 23 -16.22 36.55 23.57
CA GLU A 23 -17.44 36.04 22.93
C GLU A 23 -18.17 37.13 22.12
N LYS A 24 -18.25 38.37 22.64
CA LYS A 24 -18.75 39.52 21.86
C LYS A 24 -17.85 39.86 20.68
N GLU A 25 -16.53 39.92 20.88
CA GLU A 25 -15.56 40.21 19.82
C GLU A 25 -15.63 39.15 18.69
N LYS A 26 -15.93 37.88 19.02
CA LYS A 26 -16.24 36.84 18.02
C LYS A 26 -17.53 37.10 17.25
N ILE A 27 -18.65 37.35 17.94
CA ILE A 27 -19.96 37.60 17.31
C ILE A 27 -19.91 38.83 16.39
N GLU A 28 -19.13 39.84 16.75
CA GLU A 28 -18.90 41.05 15.96
C GLU A 28 -18.04 40.75 14.71
N SER A 29 -17.02 39.90 14.83
CA SER A 29 -16.24 39.42 13.67
C SER A 29 -17.05 38.52 12.71
N GLU A 30 -17.98 37.71 13.23
CA GLU A 30 -18.86 36.85 12.43
C GLU A 30 -19.93 37.65 11.68
N ARG A 31 -20.40 38.77 12.24
CA ARG A 31 -21.30 39.71 11.55
C ARG A 31 -20.63 40.43 10.40
N ASN A 32 -19.44 41.00 10.63
CA ASN A 32 -18.71 41.72 9.58
C ASN A 32 -18.37 40.79 8.39
N GLY A 33 -18.03 39.52 8.66
CA GLY A 33 -17.82 38.51 7.62
C GLY A 33 -19.08 38.07 6.85
N GLN A 34 -20.29 38.40 7.32
CA GLN A 34 -21.54 38.14 6.59
C GLN A 34 -21.97 39.32 5.71
N GLU A 35 -21.60 40.55 6.05
CA GLU A 35 -21.89 41.73 5.22
C GLU A 35 -20.99 41.77 3.96
N GLU A 36 -19.70 41.43 4.07
CA GLU A 36 -18.78 41.37 2.91
C GLU A 36 -19.15 40.31 1.85
N ASN A 37 -19.93 39.28 2.21
CA ASN A 37 -20.33 38.21 1.29
C ASN A 37 -21.58 38.55 0.44
N ASN A 38 -22.32 39.63 0.75
CA ASN A 38 -23.55 39.98 0.04
C ASN A 38 -23.35 40.93 -1.17
N ASP A 39 -22.18 41.57 -1.30
CA ASP A 39 -21.89 42.52 -2.39
C ASP A 39 -21.22 41.90 -3.63
N HIS A 40 -20.95 40.59 -3.64
CA HIS A 40 -20.29 39.90 -4.76
C HIS A 40 -21.16 38.90 -5.55
N THR A 41 -22.43 38.75 -5.21
CA THR A 41 -23.39 37.87 -5.94
C THR A 41 -24.38 38.62 -6.83
N LYS A 42 -24.19 39.92 -7.06
CA LYS A 42 -25.17 40.80 -7.72
C LYS A 42 -24.89 41.21 -9.17
N ASN A 43 -23.86 40.66 -9.81
CA ASN A 43 -23.55 40.84 -11.23
C ASN A 43 -23.31 39.49 -11.90
N ILE A 44 -23.58 39.41 -13.21
CA ILE A 44 -23.52 38.20 -14.07
C ILE A 44 -24.78 37.31 -13.99
N TYR A 45 -25.93 37.87 -14.36
CA TYR A 45 -27.03 37.14 -15.01
C TYR A 45 -27.79 38.08 -15.98
N ASP A 46 -27.07 38.60 -16.98
CA ASP A 46 -27.66 39.28 -18.13
C ASP A 46 -26.85 38.90 -19.38
N ASN A 47 -27.50 38.19 -20.30
CA ASN A 47 -27.25 37.98 -21.74
C ASN A 47 -27.59 36.54 -22.18
N LEU A 48 -28.86 36.34 -22.52
CA LEU A 48 -29.37 35.27 -23.39
C LEU A 48 -28.98 35.58 -24.87
N PRO A 49 -29.03 34.57 -25.78
CA PRO A 49 -30.27 34.43 -26.55
C PRO A 49 -30.71 32.98 -26.81
N ASP A 50 -32.03 32.80 -26.91
CA ASP A 50 -32.72 31.61 -27.43
C ASP A 50 -32.35 31.30 -28.89
N GLN A 51 -32.45 30.02 -29.27
CA GLN A 51 -32.99 29.63 -30.59
C GLN A 51 -33.88 28.39 -30.49
N SER A 52 -34.96 28.42 -31.27
CA SER A 52 -36.12 27.53 -31.19
C SER A 52 -36.17 26.44 -32.28
N GLU A 53 -37.05 25.47 -32.04
CA GLU A 53 -37.42 24.31 -32.85
C GLU A 53 -37.44 24.46 -34.40
N LYS A 54 -37.12 23.35 -35.09
CA LYS A 54 -37.77 22.98 -36.37
C LYS A 54 -37.99 21.47 -36.48
N LYS A 55 -39.10 21.07 -37.11
CA LYS A 55 -39.64 19.70 -37.20
C LYS A 55 -39.50 19.07 -38.59
N SER A 56 -39.25 17.76 -38.64
CA SER A 56 -39.74 16.76 -39.62
C SER A 56 -39.34 15.37 -39.08
N ARG A 57 -40.20 14.36 -38.81
CA ARG A 57 -41.23 13.66 -39.61
C ARG A 57 -40.69 12.92 -40.84
N ASP A 58 -40.55 11.60 -40.73
CA ASP A 58 -41.40 10.56 -41.36
C ASP A 58 -40.96 9.15 -40.84
N SER A 59 -41.85 8.32 -40.27
CA SER A 59 -42.66 7.22 -40.89
C SER A 59 -41.93 5.85 -40.85
N GLN A 60 -42.38 4.88 -40.02
CA GLN A 60 -43.15 3.65 -40.40
C GLN A 60 -42.34 2.71 -41.33
N GLU A 61 -41.98 1.44 -41.01
CA GLU A 61 -42.74 0.19 -40.71
C GLU A 61 -41.72 -0.96 -40.38
N GLU A 62 -41.98 -2.16 -39.85
CA GLU A 62 -43.07 -2.79 -39.05
C GLU A 62 -42.62 -4.17 -38.43
N LYS A 63 -43.57 -4.97 -37.90
CA LYS A 63 -43.67 -6.47 -37.76
C LYS A 63 -42.38 -7.34 -37.65
N ASN A 64 -42.15 -8.04 -36.53
CA ASN A 64 -42.70 -9.37 -36.12
C ASN A 64 -42.07 -10.60 -36.81
N ASP A 65 -41.51 -11.50 -35.97
CA ASP A 65 -41.48 -12.99 -36.05
C ASP A 65 -40.11 -13.55 -35.59
N HIS A 66 -39.93 -14.75 -35.04
CA HIS A 66 -40.67 -15.65 -34.15
C HIS A 66 -39.67 -16.82 -33.85
N VAL A 67 -39.77 -17.49 -32.69
CA VAL A 67 -39.52 -18.95 -32.51
C VAL A 67 -38.08 -19.55 -32.28
N LYS A 68 -37.94 -20.11 -31.05
CA LYS A 68 -37.28 -21.37 -30.56
C LYS A 68 -35.76 -21.64 -30.58
N ASN A 69 -35.30 -22.03 -29.38
CA ASN A 69 -34.54 -23.23 -28.99
C ASN A 69 -33.97 -24.16 -30.09
N ILE A 70 -32.74 -24.66 -29.88
CA ILE A 70 -32.42 -26.07 -29.52
C ILE A 70 -30.89 -26.25 -29.30
N CYS A 71 -30.51 -27.27 -28.51
CA CYS A 71 -29.12 -27.65 -28.22
C CYS A 71 -28.47 -28.49 -29.34
N ASP A 72 -27.21 -28.83 -29.11
CA ASP A 72 -26.44 -29.92 -29.73
C ASP A 72 -25.99 -29.72 -31.20
N ASN A 73 -24.67 -29.70 -31.40
CA ASN A 73 -23.98 -30.73 -32.18
C ASN A 73 -22.45 -30.57 -32.10
N LEU A 74 -21.77 -31.69 -31.85
CA LEU A 74 -20.37 -31.88 -32.27
C LEU A 74 -20.33 -31.98 -33.81
N PRO A 75 -19.17 -31.72 -34.42
CA PRO A 75 -18.54 -32.88 -35.06
C PRO A 75 -17.04 -32.98 -34.78
N ASP A 76 -16.59 -34.24 -34.71
CA ASP A 76 -15.20 -34.66 -34.74
C ASP A 76 -14.80 -34.95 -36.20
N GLN A 77 -13.61 -34.53 -36.65
CA GLN A 77 -12.95 -35.19 -37.78
C GLN A 77 -11.44 -34.90 -37.90
N SER A 78 -10.73 -36.00 -38.12
CA SER A 78 -9.28 -36.14 -38.22
C SER A 78 -8.66 -35.65 -39.54
N GLU A 79 -7.39 -35.26 -39.49
CA GLU A 79 -6.45 -35.49 -40.61
C GLU A 79 -5.18 -36.22 -40.16
N LYS A 80 -4.59 -36.97 -41.10
CA LYS A 80 -3.57 -38.00 -40.90
C LYS A 80 -2.16 -37.47 -41.18
N LYS A 81 -1.15 -37.98 -40.47
CA LYS A 81 0.14 -38.36 -41.10
C LYS A 81 0.69 -39.66 -40.52
N SER A 82 1.31 -40.44 -41.40
CA SER A 82 1.73 -41.83 -41.23
C SER A 82 3.22 -41.97 -40.91
N GLY A 83 3.59 -43.08 -40.29
CA GLY A 83 4.98 -43.54 -40.12
C GLY A 83 5.00 -44.97 -39.55
N ASP A 84 5.47 -45.93 -40.33
CA ASP A 84 5.51 -47.36 -39.97
C ASP A 84 6.56 -47.70 -38.92
N GLY A 85 6.30 -48.77 -38.17
CA GLY A 85 7.23 -49.34 -37.18
C GLY A 85 6.61 -50.45 -36.35
N GLN A 86 6.47 -51.65 -36.92
CA GLN A 86 6.09 -52.85 -36.15
C GLN A 86 7.26 -53.34 -35.30
N GLU A 87 7.00 -53.71 -34.03
CA GLU A 87 7.36 -55.05 -33.55
C GLU A 87 6.67 -55.45 -32.22
N LYS A 88 6.05 -56.64 -32.27
CA LYS A 88 5.86 -57.67 -31.21
C LYS A 88 5.02 -57.39 -29.96
N GLU A 89 4.04 -58.27 -29.78
CA GLU A 89 3.20 -58.41 -28.59
C GLU A 89 3.96 -58.95 -27.37
N GLY A 90 3.58 -58.48 -26.18
CA GLY A 90 3.95 -59.07 -24.89
C GLY A 90 2.80 -58.95 -23.90
N LYS A 91 2.16 -60.08 -23.56
CA LYS A 91 0.97 -60.12 -22.68
C LYS A 91 1.30 -59.68 -21.25
N LEU A 92 0.59 -58.67 -20.73
CA LEU A 92 0.34 -58.50 -19.29
C LEU A 92 -0.98 -57.71 -19.11
N LYS A 93 -2.09 -58.43 -19.00
CA LYS A 93 -3.39 -57.88 -18.58
C LYS A 93 -3.50 -57.92 -17.05
N ASN A 94 -4.25 -56.96 -16.52
CA ASN A 94 -4.83 -56.90 -15.17
C ASN A 94 -3.87 -56.66 -13.99
N GLU A 95 -3.72 -55.38 -13.60
CA GLU A 95 -3.71 -55.00 -12.17
C GLU A 95 -4.02 -53.50 -11.90
N ASN A 96 -3.90 -52.61 -12.90
CA ASN A 96 -3.92 -51.14 -12.69
C ASN A 96 -5.29 -50.43 -12.56
N ASN A 97 -6.41 -51.14 -12.31
CA ASN A 97 -7.75 -50.51 -12.23
C ASN A 97 -8.26 -50.19 -10.81
N LYS A 98 -7.52 -50.48 -9.73
CA LYS A 98 -7.95 -50.13 -8.36
C LYS A 98 -7.41 -48.80 -7.81
N ASN A 99 -6.37 -48.22 -8.41
CA ASN A 99 -5.71 -47.02 -7.85
C ASN A 99 -6.25 -45.68 -8.43
N LYS A 100 -7.07 -45.70 -9.49
CA LYS A 100 -7.63 -44.47 -10.07
C LYS A 100 -8.90 -43.96 -9.39
N GLU A 101 -9.70 -44.86 -8.81
CA GLU A 101 -10.93 -44.47 -8.08
C GLU A 101 -10.60 -43.85 -6.71
N THR A 102 -9.59 -44.39 -6.02
CA THR A 102 -9.12 -43.87 -4.72
C THR A 102 -8.63 -42.42 -4.81
N ASP A 103 -7.79 -42.09 -5.79
CA ASP A 103 -7.28 -40.72 -5.94
C ASP A 103 -8.41 -39.73 -6.27
N SER A 104 -9.36 -40.14 -7.12
CA SER A 104 -10.52 -39.30 -7.47
C SER A 104 -11.45 -39.00 -6.29
N SER A 105 -11.62 -39.95 -5.36
CA SER A 105 -12.46 -39.78 -4.17
C SER A 105 -11.76 -38.92 -3.11
N ILE A 106 -10.45 -39.10 -2.91
CA ILE A 106 -9.63 -38.28 -2.00
C ILE A 106 -9.57 -36.82 -2.48
N VAL A 107 -9.39 -36.57 -3.78
CA VAL A 107 -9.41 -35.20 -4.33
C VAL A 107 -10.79 -34.54 -4.13
N ASN A 108 -11.88 -35.26 -4.41
CA ASN A 108 -13.24 -34.76 -4.18
C ASN A 108 -13.54 -34.48 -2.70
N GLU A 109 -13.05 -35.31 -1.77
CA GLU A 109 -13.18 -35.04 -0.34
C GLU A 109 -12.37 -33.82 0.09
N ASN A 110 -11.14 -33.67 -0.40
CA ASN A 110 -10.28 -32.54 -0.08
C ASN A 110 -10.87 -31.22 -0.63
N GLU A 111 -11.44 -31.23 -1.84
CA GLU A 111 -12.20 -30.09 -2.35
C GLU A 111 -13.40 -29.73 -1.48
N LYS A 112 -14.19 -30.73 -1.03
CA LYS A 112 -15.33 -30.50 -0.13
C LYS A 112 -14.88 -29.94 1.22
N LYS A 113 -13.78 -30.45 1.79
CA LYS A 113 -13.17 -29.93 3.03
C LYS A 113 -12.70 -28.48 2.85
N ILE A 114 -12.03 -28.16 1.74
CA ILE A 114 -11.58 -26.79 1.43
C ILE A 114 -12.77 -25.84 1.23
N LYS A 115 -13.79 -26.25 0.47
CA LYS A 115 -15.03 -25.47 0.27
C LYS A 115 -15.70 -25.15 1.62
N LYS A 116 -15.84 -26.14 2.51
CA LYS A 116 -16.40 -25.95 3.85
C LYS A 116 -15.56 -25.01 4.73
N ILE A 117 -14.24 -25.17 4.74
CA ILE A 117 -13.33 -24.27 5.49
C ILE A 117 -13.45 -22.83 4.98
N ASN A 118 -13.55 -22.64 3.66
CA ASN A 118 -13.73 -21.31 3.07
C ASN A 118 -15.09 -20.68 3.42
N GLU A 119 -16.14 -21.49 3.61
CA GLU A 119 -17.46 -21.04 4.09
C GLU A 119 -17.42 -20.67 5.58
N GLU A 120 -16.84 -21.53 6.44
CA GLU A 120 -16.64 -21.24 7.87
C GLU A 120 -15.85 -19.93 8.08
N ILE A 121 -14.74 -19.73 7.34
CA ILE A 121 -13.95 -18.49 7.41
C ILE A 121 -14.78 -17.26 7.00
N LYS A 122 -15.62 -17.37 5.94
CA LYS A 122 -16.50 -16.27 5.50
C LYS A 122 -17.56 -15.91 6.53
N GLU A 123 -18.09 -16.89 7.27
CA GLU A 123 -19.08 -16.65 8.33
C GLU A 123 -18.46 -15.91 9.53
N PHE A 124 -17.21 -16.25 9.90
CA PHE A 124 -16.49 -15.62 11.01
C PHE A 124 -15.87 -14.25 10.69
N ILE A 125 -15.95 -13.76 9.44
CA ILE A 125 -15.58 -12.38 9.09
C ILE A 125 -16.77 -11.46 9.40
N PRO A 126 -16.70 -10.59 10.42
CA PRO A 126 -17.85 -9.79 10.79
C PRO A 126 -18.19 -8.77 9.69
N LYS A 127 -19.46 -8.75 9.24
CA LYS A 127 -20.01 -7.70 8.34
C LYS A 127 -19.84 -6.26 8.86
N ARG A 128 -19.39 -6.10 10.11
CA ARG A 128 -19.25 -4.84 10.84
C ARG A 128 -17.82 -4.32 10.92
N ILE A 129 -16.81 -5.07 10.46
CA ILE A 129 -15.48 -4.48 10.22
C ILE A 129 -15.63 -3.55 9.00
N PRO A 130 -15.44 -2.23 9.13
CA PRO A 130 -15.90 -1.24 8.15
C PRO A 130 -15.02 -1.14 6.89
N ASN A 131 -14.20 -2.17 6.63
CA ASN A 131 -13.14 -2.18 5.63
C ASN A 131 -13.36 -3.30 4.61
N ILE A 132 -14.53 -3.34 3.97
CA ILE A 132 -14.66 -4.02 2.68
C ILE A 132 -13.79 -3.23 1.70
N SER A 133 -12.65 -3.77 1.33
CA SER A 133 -11.76 -3.15 0.37
C SER A 133 -12.43 -3.03 -1.00
N ARG A 134 -11.90 -2.13 -1.84
CA ARG A 134 -11.99 -2.24 -3.31
C ARG A 134 -11.68 -3.68 -3.75
N ASP A 135 -12.06 -4.07 -4.95
CA ASP A 135 -11.68 -5.38 -5.46
C ASP A 135 -10.15 -5.55 -5.41
N LEU A 136 -9.70 -6.45 -4.53
CA LEU A 136 -8.29 -6.74 -4.32
C LEU A 136 -7.74 -7.67 -5.42
N SER A 137 -8.56 -8.17 -6.35
CA SER A 137 -8.08 -8.94 -7.50
C SER A 137 -6.99 -8.20 -8.30
N VAL A 138 -7.06 -6.86 -8.33
CA VAL A 138 -6.04 -5.97 -8.89
C VAL A 138 -5.06 -5.50 -7.81
N ASP A 139 -3.80 -5.90 -7.94
CA ASP A 139 -2.69 -5.36 -7.15
C ASP A 139 -2.30 -3.96 -7.63
N VAL A 140 -2.38 -2.97 -6.74
CA VAL A 140 -1.91 -1.61 -7.00
C VAL A 140 -0.68 -1.36 -6.14
N SER A 141 0.43 -1.10 -6.81
CA SER A 141 1.70 -0.71 -6.24
C SER A 141 2.03 0.74 -6.57
N VAL A 142 2.82 1.39 -5.72
CA VAL A 142 3.29 2.76 -5.94
C VAL A 142 4.82 2.81 -5.89
N ALA A 143 5.44 3.61 -6.76
CA ALA A 143 6.85 3.97 -6.66
C ALA A 143 6.97 5.46 -6.31
N ILE A 144 7.71 5.74 -5.24
CA ILE A 144 7.85 7.08 -4.65
C ILE A 144 9.32 7.46 -4.41
N PRO A 145 9.71 8.72 -4.64
CA PRO A 145 11.06 9.19 -4.33
C PRO A 145 11.29 9.28 -2.82
N ALA A 146 12.53 9.01 -2.39
CA ALA A 146 12.93 9.23 -1.00
C ALA A 146 12.98 10.73 -0.64
N THR A 147 13.19 11.63 -1.60
CA THR A 147 13.29 13.08 -1.33
C THR A 147 11.97 13.77 -0.98
N ILE A 148 10.81 13.08 -0.96
CA ILE A 148 9.53 13.66 -0.48
C ILE A 148 9.68 14.25 0.93
N ILE A 149 10.46 13.58 1.78
CA ILE A 149 10.75 13.99 3.16
C ILE A 149 12.03 14.84 3.30
N ASN A 150 12.63 15.30 2.20
CA ASN A 150 13.87 16.09 2.21
C ASN A 150 13.63 17.54 2.68
N ASN A 151 14.66 18.16 3.27
CA ASN A 151 14.63 19.54 3.79
C ASN A 151 13.49 19.81 4.81
N LYS A 152 13.03 18.77 5.50
CA LYS A 152 12.04 18.84 6.59
C LYS A 152 12.71 18.60 7.95
N ASN A 153 12.18 19.22 9.01
CA ASN A 153 12.49 18.80 10.38
C ASN A 153 11.95 17.37 10.61
N ASP A 154 12.60 16.56 11.45
CA ASP A 154 12.24 15.16 11.72
C ASP A 154 10.81 14.96 12.22
N VAL A 155 10.23 15.97 12.87
CA VAL A 155 8.79 15.99 13.23
C VAL A 155 7.92 15.97 11.96
N ILE A 156 8.25 16.80 10.98
CA ILE A 156 7.53 16.90 9.71
C ILE A 156 7.80 15.67 8.83
N LYS A 157 9.03 15.11 8.85
CA LYS A 157 9.33 13.82 8.18
C LYS A 157 8.43 12.70 8.71
N SER A 158 8.26 12.62 10.02
CA SER A 158 7.42 11.62 10.68
C SER A 158 5.93 11.85 10.36
N TYR A 159 5.46 13.10 10.37
CA TYR A 159 4.10 13.46 9.94
C TYR A 159 3.81 13.07 8.48
N ILE A 160 4.69 13.42 7.54
CA ILE A 160 4.52 13.07 6.12
C ILE A 160 4.56 11.54 5.94
N SER A 161 5.47 10.84 6.62
CA SER A 161 5.53 9.37 6.58
C SER A 161 4.22 8.74 7.10
N SER A 162 3.60 9.34 8.12
CA SER A 162 2.30 8.92 8.65
C SER A 162 1.14 9.20 7.70
N TYR A 163 1.13 10.39 7.09
CA TYR A 163 0.14 10.74 6.07
C TYR A 163 0.18 9.76 4.89
N LEU A 164 1.38 9.48 4.36
CA LEU A 164 1.59 8.50 3.29
C LEU A 164 1.12 7.09 3.70
N ALA A 165 1.52 6.58 4.88
CA ALA A 165 1.07 5.29 5.40
C ALA A 165 -0.46 5.16 5.50
N ARG A 166 -1.14 6.23 5.92
CA ARG A 166 -2.61 6.28 5.95
C ARG A 166 -3.21 6.24 4.55
N ILE A 167 -2.73 7.06 3.63
CA ILE A 167 -3.23 7.11 2.25
C ILE A 167 -3.04 5.77 1.54
N PHE A 168 -1.88 5.11 1.70
CA PHE A 168 -1.64 3.78 1.15
C PHE A 168 -2.54 2.69 1.76
N THR A 169 -2.85 2.81 3.05
CA THR A 169 -3.82 1.92 3.73
C THR A 169 -5.25 2.14 3.23
N ILE A 170 -5.69 3.39 3.13
CA ILE A 170 -7.04 3.78 2.68
C ILE A 170 -7.34 3.21 1.28
N PHE A 171 -6.42 3.34 0.35
CA PHE A 171 -6.59 2.86 -1.04
C PHE A 171 -6.13 1.40 -1.27
N SER A 172 -5.85 0.66 -0.18
CA SER A 172 -5.46 -0.76 -0.23
C SER A 172 -4.30 -1.04 -1.22
N ILE A 173 -3.19 -0.30 -1.06
CA ILE A 173 -1.95 -0.48 -1.82
C ILE A 173 -1.23 -1.74 -1.36
N SER A 174 -0.84 -2.64 -2.26
CA SER A 174 -0.19 -3.90 -1.85
C SER A 174 1.33 -3.79 -1.69
N LYS A 175 1.99 -2.91 -2.44
CA LYS A 175 3.43 -2.66 -2.30
C LYS A 175 3.84 -1.20 -2.56
N ILE A 176 4.78 -0.73 -1.76
CA ILE A 176 5.42 0.58 -1.87
C ILE A 176 6.88 0.37 -2.26
N TYR A 177 7.26 0.94 -3.39
CA TYR A 177 8.65 1.02 -3.84
C TYR A 177 9.21 2.40 -3.50
N ILE A 178 10.27 2.46 -2.70
CA ILE A 178 10.97 3.70 -2.38
C ILE A 178 12.24 3.73 -3.22
N TYR A 179 12.39 4.65 -4.17
CA TYR A 179 13.60 4.76 -4.97
C TYR A 179 14.50 5.89 -4.48
N ASP A 180 15.82 5.65 -4.49
CA ASP A 180 16.80 6.66 -4.09
C ASP A 180 17.00 7.69 -5.22
N ASP A 181 16.49 8.91 -5.01
CA ASP A 181 16.66 10.06 -5.89
C ASP A 181 17.54 11.16 -5.27
N GLY A 182 18.18 10.87 -4.14
CA GLY A 182 19.09 11.76 -3.41
C GLY A 182 20.45 11.94 -4.10
N PHE A 183 20.46 12.24 -5.40
CA PHE A 183 21.65 12.32 -6.25
C PHE A 183 22.73 13.31 -5.74
N GLU A 184 22.33 14.33 -4.97
CA GLU A 184 23.23 15.35 -4.41
C GLU A 184 23.66 15.03 -2.96
N LEU A 185 22.74 14.52 -2.12
CA LEU A 185 22.99 14.23 -0.70
C LEU A 185 24.16 13.24 -0.50
N ASN A 186 24.23 12.23 -1.37
CA ASN A 186 25.28 11.21 -1.36
C ASN A 186 26.71 11.74 -1.61
N ARG A 187 26.90 13.00 -2.05
CA ARG A 187 28.23 13.65 -2.11
C ARG A 187 28.56 14.38 -0.82
N ASN A 188 27.60 15.10 -0.25
CA ASN A 188 27.83 15.97 0.91
C ASN A 188 27.94 15.16 2.21
N GLU A 189 27.04 14.20 2.46
CA GLU A 189 27.14 13.31 3.63
C GLU A 189 28.45 12.50 3.62
N ARG A 190 28.92 12.06 2.44
CA ARG A 190 30.24 11.39 2.32
C ARG A 190 31.42 12.30 2.65
N ASN A 191 31.31 13.60 2.45
CA ASN A 191 32.34 14.57 2.80
C ASN A 191 32.27 14.96 4.29
N GLU A 192 31.07 15.11 4.86
CA GLU A 192 30.90 15.35 6.31
C GLU A 192 31.32 14.15 7.16
N ILE A 193 30.99 12.92 6.74
CA ILE A 193 31.44 11.69 7.41
C ILE A 193 32.98 11.59 7.35
N LYS A 194 33.61 11.88 6.20
CA LYS A 194 35.08 11.96 6.12
C LYS A 194 35.66 13.02 7.07
N ASN A 195 35.14 14.24 7.04
CA ASN A 195 35.65 15.34 7.86
C ASN A 195 35.49 15.07 9.38
N SER A 196 34.38 14.45 9.80
CA SER A 196 34.15 14.07 11.20
C SER A 196 35.03 12.90 11.67
N ILE A 197 35.45 12.01 10.77
CA ILE A 197 36.45 10.97 11.06
C ILE A 197 37.85 11.60 11.17
N SER A 198 38.21 12.52 10.28
CA SER A 198 39.50 13.25 10.31
C SER A 198 39.72 14.09 11.56
N GLN A 199 38.65 14.52 12.25
CA GLN A 199 38.74 15.37 13.44
C GLN A 199 38.76 14.61 14.79
N LYS A 200 38.59 13.28 14.79
CA LYS A 200 38.52 12.49 16.04
C LYS A 200 39.77 11.68 16.38
N THR A 201 40.78 11.64 15.52
CA THR A 201 42.04 10.95 15.80
C THR A 201 43.06 11.85 16.49
N ASN A 202 42.85 12.16 17.78
CA ASN A 202 43.90 12.62 18.70
C ASN A 202 43.43 12.55 20.17
N LYS A 203 43.50 11.34 20.77
CA LYS A 203 43.96 11.03 22.15
C LYS A 203 43.62 9.59 22.55
N ASP A 204 44.69 8.81 22.74
CA ASP A 204 44.90 7.80 23.80
C ASP A 204 44.01 6.51 23.86
N HIS A 205 44.52 5.46 23.20
CA HIS A 205 44.64 4.01 23.53
C HIS A 205 43.97 3.36 24.79
N PRO A 206 43.85 2.00 24.86
CA PRO A 206 43.88 0.96 23.81
C PRO A 206 42.87 -0.22 23.93
N SER A 207 42.89 -1.11 22.92
CA SER A 207 42.25 -2.45 22.81
C SER A 207 40.74 -2.48 22.49
N CYS A 208 40.21 -3.35 21.62
CA CYS A 208 40.83 -4.39 20.76
C CYS A 208 40.10 -4.48 19.41
N SER A 209 40.80 -4.29 18.28
CA SER A 209 40.31 -4.65 16.95
C SER A 209 41.44 -4.73 15.92
N SER A 210 42.13 -5.88 15.87
CA SER A 210 42.86 -6.27 14.66
C SER A 210 41.87 -6.98 13.71
N THR A 211 41.46 -6.30 12.64
CA THR A 211 40.89 -6.99 11.47
C THR A 211 41.22 -6.20 10.22
N GLU A 212 41.80 -6.91 9.26
CA GLU A 212 42.57 -6.37 8.15
C GLU A 212 41.70 -5.66 7.09
N LYS A 213 42.37 -4.80 6.32
CA LYS A 213 41.76 -4.09 5.18
C LYS A 213 41.33 -5.08 4.09
N ASN A 214 40.03 -5.32 3.98
CA ASN A 214 39.44 -5.98 2.80
C ASN A 214 38.59 -4.95 2.02
N GLU A 215 39.18 -4.33 0.99
CA GLU A 215 38.53 -3.23 0.24
C GLU A 215 37.49 -3.67 -0.82
N ASN A 216 37.34 -4.98 -1.05
CA ASN A 216 36.64 -5.52 -2.23
C ASN A 216 35.20 -6.02 -2.03
N ASN A 217 34.44 -5.46 -1.07
CA ASN A 217 32.99 -5.73 -1.00
C ASN A 217 32.17 -4.61 -0.33
N LYS A 218 32.20 -3.40 -0.88
CA LYS A 218 31.30 -2.31 -0.46
C LYS A 218 29.85 -2.60 -0.89
N LYS A 219 29.11 -3.30 -0.03
CA LYS A 219 27.66 -3.48 -0.11
C LYS A 219 27.00 -2.11 -0.34
N TYR A 220 26.18 -1.99 -1.38
CA TYR A 220 25.48 -0.75 -1.68
C TYR A 220 24.61 -0.33 -0.49
N GLU A 221 24.80 0.89 -0.03
CA GLU A 221 24.10 1.46 1.12
C GLU A 221 23.10 2.52 0.64
N TYR A 222 21.81 2.30 0.93
CA TYR A 222 20.74 3.24 0.63
C TYR A 222 20.87 4.54 1.44
N SER A 223 20.44 5.68 0.87
CA SER A 223 20.47 6.98 1.55
C SER A 223 19.70 7.00 2.87
N TYR A 224 20.03 7.96 3.73
CA TYR A 224 19.34 8.19 5.00
C TYR A 224 17.83 8.32 4.81
N LEU A 225 17.38 9.04 3.76
CA LEU A 225 15.95 9.27 3.50
C LEU A 225 15.22 7.98 3.12
N CYS A 226 15.82 7.13 2.27
CA CYS A 226 15.29 5.80 1.94
C CYS A 226 15.07 4.96 3.21
N LYS A 227 16.09 4.89 4.08
CA LYS A 227 16.02 4.14 5.34
C LYS A 227 14.97 4.73 6.29
N TYR A 228 14.95 6.06 6.47
CA TYR A 228 14.00 6.73 7.34
C TYR A 228 12.55 6.43 6.93
N LEU A 229 12.24 6.60 5.64
CA LEU A 229 10.90 6.40 5.12
C LEU A 229 10.49 4.92 5.20
N HIS A 230 11.40 3.99 4.86
CA HIS A 230 11.17 2.55 5.02
C HIS A 230 10.83 2.17 6.46
N PHE A 231 11.67 2.56 7.44
CA PHE A 231 11.44 2.26 8.86
C PHE A 231 10.12 2.84 9.38
N ASN A 232 9.78 4.08 9.01
CA ASN A 232 8.56 4.74 9.46
C ASN A 232 7.30 4.12 8.84
N LEU A 233 7.31 3.81 7.54
CA LEU A 233 6.19 3.14 6.87
C LEU A 233 6.01 1.70 7.39
N GLN A 234 7.09 0.97 7.66
CA GLN A 234 7.03 -0.41 8.18
C GLN A 234 6.53 -0.45 9.63
N TYR A 235 6.98 0.51 10.46
CA TYR A 235 6.50 0.67 11.83
C TYR A 235 5.00 0.93 11.88
N LEU A 236 4.49 1.77 10.97
CA LEU A 236 3.07 2.08 10.90
C LEU A 236 2.23 0.92 10.36
N GLU A 237 2.70 0.20 9.35
CA GLU A 237 2.03 -1.00 8.86
C GLU A 237 1.98 -2.10 9.91
N THR A 238 3.01 -2.23 10.76
CA THR A 238 3.05 -3.27 11.78
C THR A 238 1.98 -3.03 12.87
N PRO A 239 1.14 -4.03 13.20
CA PRO A 239 0.15 -3.95 14.27
C PRO A 239 0.76 -3.55 15.63
N GLN A 240 0.05 -2.72 16.39
CA GLN A 240 0.59 -2.06 17.59
C GLN A 240 1.21 -3.02 18.62
N TYR A 241 0.58 -4.18 18.84
CA TYR A 241 1.04 -5.19 19.81
C TYR A 241 2.39 -5.84 19.42
N LEU A 242 2.74 -5.90 18.12
CA LEU A 242 4.00 -6.51 17.66
C LEU A 242 5.17 -5.53 17.63
N ARG A 243 4.93 -4.21 17.66
CA ARG A 243 5.98 -3.19 17.44
C ARG A 243 7.14 -3.30 18.43
N LYS A 244 6.87 -3.65 19.69
CA LYS A 244 7.89 -3.84 20.74
C LYS A 244 8.81 -5.06 20.50
N HIS A 245 8.34 -6.06 19.77
CA HIS A 245 9.12 -7.26 19.45
C HIS A 245 9.98 -7.06 18.18
N ILE A 246 9.48 -6.28 17.23
CA ILE A 246 10.07 -6.15 15.89
C ILE A 246 11.03 -4.96 15.79
N PHE A 247 10.72 -3.82 16.43
CA PHE A 247 11.49 -2.59 16.26
C PHE A 247 12.39 -2.30 17.48
N PRO A 248 13.73 -2.23 17.29
CA PRO A 248 14.62 -1.70 18.31
C PRO A 248 14.40 -0.18 18.49
N ILE A 249 14.89 0.36 19.61
CA ILE A 249 14.91 1.80 19.85
C ILE A 249 15.85 2.45 18.83
N THR A 250 15.31 3.32 17.97
CA THR A 250 16.08 3.99 16.90
C THR A 250 15.67 5.46 16.74
N ASN A 251 16.62 6.30 16.32
CA ASN A 251 16.35 7.71 16.03
C ASN A 251 15.34 7.92 14.88
N PHE A 252 15.23 6.97 13.95
CA PHE A 252 14.21 7.02 12.88
C PHE A 252 12.78 7.06 13.42
N LEU A 253 12.53 6.44 14.58
CA LEU A 253 11.22 6.34 15.21
C LEU A 253 11.05 7.27 16.43
N LYS A 254 11.95 8.24 16.63
CA LYS A 254 11.93 9.19 17.76
C LYS A 254 10.60 9.93 17.92
N HIS A 255 9.93 10.25 16.81
CA HIS A 255 8.66 10.98 16.79
C HIS A 255 7.44 10.08 16.50
N SER A 256 7.59 8.75 16.62
CA SER A 256 6.52 7.77 16.34
C SER A 256 5.22 8.01 17.12
N GLY A 257 5.29 8.59 18.32
CA GLY A 257 4.12 8.99 19.11
C GLY A 257 3.30 10.16 18.54
N LEU A 258 3.79 10.87 17.52
CA LEU A 258 3.06 11.93 16.79
C LEU A 258 2.42 11.39 15.49
N MET A 259 2.73 10.15 15.10
CA MET A 259 2.19 9.57 13.88
C MET A 259 0.73 9.17 14.08
N SER A 260 -0.14 9.56 13.14
CA SER A 260 -1.50 9.05 13.09
C SER A 260 -1.51 7.54 12.81
N PRO A 261 -2.39 6.77 13.48
CA PRO A 261 -2.51 5.34 13.24
C PRO A 261 -3.06 5.07 11.82
N VAL A 262 -2.85 3.85 11.32
CA VAL A 262 -3.37 3.42 10.00
C VAL A 262 -4.70 2.67 10.11
N ASP A 263 -4.99 2.04 11.25
CA ASP A 263 -6.23 1.31 11.55
C ASP A 263 -6.69 0.34 10.44
N ALA A 264 -5.71 -0.36 9.85
CA ALA A 264 -5.93 -1.39 8.83
C ALA A 264 -6.59 -2.66 9.42
N PRO A 265 -7.21 -3.54 8.62
CA PRO A 265 -7.91 -4.74 9.13
C PRO A 265 -7.08 -5.70 9.99
N HIS A 266 -5.75 -5.72 9.84
CA HIS A 266 -4.83 -6.52 10.66
C HIS A 266 -4.41 -5.83 11.98
N HIS A 267 -4.81 -4.58 12.21
CA HIS A 267 -4.58 -3.80 13.45
C HIS A 267 -5.63 -4.07 14.53
N LEU A 268 -6.13 -5.31 14.57
CA LEU A 268 -7.15 -5.76 15.52
C LEU A 268 -6.78 -5.42 16.96
N ARG A 269 -7.76 -4.93 17.72
CA ARG A 269 -7.71 -4.80 19.19
C ARG A 269 -7.82 -6.16 19.86
N SER A 270 -7.54 -6.24 21.16
CA SER A 270 -7.60 -7.51 21.92
C SER A 270 -9.01 -8.05 22.14
N ASP A 271 -10.04 -7.24 21.87
CA ASP A 271 -11.47 -7.54 21.90
C ASP A 271 -12.11 -7.67 20.51
N GLU A 272 -11.32 -7.56 19.43
CA GLU A 272 -11.76 -7.79 18.05
C GLU A 272 -11.31 -9.16 17.54
N TRP A 273 -12.14 -9.81 16.71
CA TRP A 273 -11.88 -11.15 16.16
C TRP A 273 -11.85 -11.17 14.64
N LEU A 274 -10.88 -11.89 14.10
CA LEU A 274 -10.86 -12.42 12.73
C LEU A 274 -10.30 -13.85 12.76
N PRO A 275 -10.63 -14.70 11.77
CA PRO A 275 -9.96 -15.99 11.57
C PRO A 275 -8.45 -15.89 11.35
N PHE A 276 -7.99 -14.71 10.91
CA PHE A 276 -6.59 -14.39 10.65
C PHE A 276 -6.07 -13.40 11.70
N ARG A 277 -4.83 -13.57 12.16
CA ARG A 277 -4.13 -12.54 12.94
C ARG A 277 -2.63 -12.57 12.71
N GLU A 278 -2.01 -11.40 12.76
CA GLU A 278 -0.55 -11.28 12.75
C GLU A 278 0.00 -11.68 14.12
N GLY A 279 1.23 -12.21 14.12
CA GLY A 279 1.90 -12.59 15.35
C GLY A 279 3.42 -12.62 15.24
N VAL A 280 4.09 -12.77 16.38
CA VAL A 280 5.55 -12.99 16.47
C VAL A 280 5.85 -14.24 17.28
N VAL A 281 6.76 -15.08 16.78
CA VAL A 281 7.20 -16.29 17.48
C VAL A 281 7.98 -15.90 18.74
N ILE A 282 7.45 -16.23 19.93
CA ILE A 282 8.10 -15.98 21.22
C ILE A 282 9.00 -17.15 21.62
N LYS A 283 8.51 -18.38 21.43
CA LYS A 283 9.17 -19.61 21.90
C LYS A 283 9.14 -20.68 20.83
N LYS A 284 10.26 -21.39 20.69
CA LYS A 284 10.44 -22.56 19.84
C LYS A 284 10.68 -23.77 20.74
N ASN A 285 9.76 -24.73 20.68
CA ASN A 285 9.93 -26.09 21.20
C ASN A 285 10.34 -27.00 20.03
N SER A 286 10.65 -28.28 20.29
CA SER A 286 11.17 -29.21 19.27
C SER A 286 10.30 -29.29 18.02
N ASN A 287 8.98 -29.49 18.18
CA ASN A 287 8.05 -29.66 17.05
C ASN A 287 7.02 -28.52 16.95
N ASN A 288 6.97 -27.60 17.92
CA ASN A 288 5.92 -26.59 18.04
C ASN A 288 6.51 -25.21 18.35
N ILE A 289 5.85 -24.15 17.89
CA ILE A 289 6.12 -22.75 18.23
C ILE A 289 4.95 -22.17 19.03
N ILE A 290 5.27 -21.19 19.89
CA ILE A 290 4.29 -20.34 20.58
C ILE A 290 4.41 -18.93 20.02
N VAL A 291 3.28 -18.40 19.56
CA VAL A 291 3.18 -17.12 18.84
C VAL A 291 2.36 -16.13 19.68
N ASP A 292 2.92 -14.95 19.94
CA ASP A 292 2.15 -13.81 20.43
C ASP A 292 1.31 -13.28 19.27
N VAL A 293 0.00 -13.22 19.43
CA VAL A 293 -0.93 -12.63 18.46
C VAL A 293 -1.69 -11.43 19.04
N GLY A 294 -1.28 -10.90 20.20
CA GLY A 294 -1.93 -9.78 20.88
C GLY A 294 -3.29 -10.11 21.50
N LEU A 295 -3.56 -11.39 21.81
CA LEU A 295 -4.76 -11.85 22.54
C LEU A 295 -4.42 -12.06 24.02
N PHE A 296 -5.43 -12.37 24.83
CA PHE A 296 -5.27 -12.77 26.24
C PHE A 296 -4.53 -14.12 26.42
N SER A 297 -4.36 -14.89 25.35
CA SER A 297 -3.65 -16.17 25.31
C SER A 297 -2.92 -16.31 23.98
N ASN A 298 -1.76 -16.98 23.99
CA ASN A 298 -0.92 -17.18 22.81
C ASN A 298 -1.43 -18.33 21.93
N VAL A 299 -0.91 -18.43 20.71
CA VAL A 299 -1.23 -19.53 19.79
C VAL A 299 -0.13 -20.59 19.81
N LEU A 300 -0.51 -21.85 19.98
CA LEU A 300 0.31 -23.02 19.71
C LEU A 300 0.17 -23.41 18.23
N VAL A 301 1.31 -23.55 17.54
CA VAL A 301 1.36 -23.90 16.11
C VAL A 301 2.45 -24.93 15.88
N GLU A 302 2.21 -25.88 14.98
CA GLU A 302 3.21 -26.88 14.57
C GLU A 302 4.33 -26.23 13.75
N ASN A 303 5.59 -26.54 14.06
CA ASN A 303 6.75 -25.87 13.49
C ASN A 303 7.27 -26.51 12.20
N ILE A 304 6.36 -26.78 11.26
CA ILE A 304 6.64 -27.47 9.98
C ILE A 304 7.78 -26.78 9.20
N TYR A 305 7.86 -25.45 9.27
CA TYR A 305 8.83 -24.64 8.51
C TYR A 305 10.09 -24.25 9.30
N ASN A 306 10.34 -24.86 10.46
CA ASN A 306 11.52 -24.59 11.31
C ASN A 306 11.72 -23.11 11.67
N ILE A 307 10.62 -22.37 11.85
CA ILE A 307 10.60 -20.90 12.06
C ILE A 307 11.39 -20.52 13.33
N ASN A 308 12.05 -19.36 13.30
CA ASN A 308 12.88 -18.86 14.39
C ASN A 308 12.13 -17.84 15.27
N VAL A 309 12.52 -17.76 16.55
CA VAL A 309 12.03 -16.75 17.50
C VAL A 309 12.28 -15.34 16.96
N GLY A 310 11.33 -14.42 17.18
CA GLY A 310 11.35 -13.05 16.65
C GLY A 310 10.79 -12.91 15.22
N THR A 311 10.47 -14.00 14.54
CA THR A 311 9.88 -13.95 13.19
C THR A 311 8.41 -13.53 13.26
N ARG A 312 8.01 -12.53 12.44
CA ARG A 312 6.61 -12.15 12.22
C ARG A 312 5.93 -13.15 11.29
N VAL A 313 4.73 -13.61 11.65
CA VAL A 313 3.97 -14.65 10.95
C VAL A 313 2.48 -14.29 10.90
N THR A 314 1.78 -14.72 9.85
CA THR A 314 0.30 -14.66 9.78
C THR A 314 -0.27 -16.00 10.23
N ILE A 315 -1.20 -15.97 11.18
CA ILE A 315 -1.84 -17.15 11.77
C ILE A 315 -3.28 -17.26 11.31
N LEU A 316 -3.69 -18.46 10.91
CA LEU A 316 -5.09 -18.88 10.80
C LEU A 316 -5.46 -19.69 12.05
N PHE A 317 -6.50 -19.26 12.77
CA PHE A 317 -7.04 -20.04 13.89
C PHE A 317 -7.83 -21.27 13.40
N ASN A 318 -7.85 -22.34 14.20
CA ASN A 318 -8.79 -23.44 14.00
C ASN A 318 -10.24 -23.01 14.29
N SER A 319 -11.24 -23.76 13.81
CA SER A 319 -12.67 -23.42 13.92
C SER A 319 -13.15 -23.16 15.36
N ASP A 320 -12.59 -23.84 16.37
CA ASP A 320 -12.89 -23.59 17.80
C ASP A 320 -12.35 -22.26 18.35
N GLY A 321 -11.49 -21.56 17.59
CA GLY A 321 -10.84 -20.32 18.00
C GLY A 321 -11.84 -19.24 18.42
N PHE A 322 -12.93 -19.07 17.68
CA PHE A 322 -13.94 -18.06 17.98
C PHE A 322 -14.67 -18.35 19.32
N ASN A 323 -14.97 -19.63 19.59
CA ASN A 323 -15.61 -20.04 20.84
C ASN A 323 -14.67 -19.82 22.04
N ASN A 324 -13.39 -20.16 21.90
CA ASN A 324 -12.37 -19.93 22.92
C ASN A 324 -12.16 -18.43 23.21
N PHE A 325 -12.19 -17.60 22.16
CA PHE A 325 -12.12 -16.15 22.26
C PHE A 325 -13.34 -15.56 22.99
N LYS A 326 -14.56 -15.91 22.55
CA LYS A 326 -15.82 -15.45 23.14
C LYS A 326 -15.94 -15.79 24.63
N ASN A 327 -15.49 -16.98 25.00
CA ASN A 327 -15.52 -17.46 26.39
C ASN A 327 -14.33 -16.95 27.24
N LYS A 328 -13.40 -16.17 26.66
CA LYS A 328 -12.19 -15.63 27.32
C LYS A 328 -11.41 -16.69 28.12
N ASN A 329 -11.25 -17.88 27.55
CA ASN A 329 -10.62 -19.02 28.25
C ASN A 329 -9.10 -18.84 28.35
N THR A 330 -8.63 -18.16 29.40
CA THR A 330 -7.19 -17.88 29.64
C THR A 330 -6.36 -19.10 30.00
N LYS A 331 -6.97 -20.26 30.31
CA LYS A 331 -6.24 -21.47 30.74
C LYS A 331 -5.58 -22.22 29.58
N ASN A 332 -6.10 -22.07 28.36
CA ASN A 332 -5.66 -22.82 27.19
C ASN A 332 -5.01 -21.88 26.16
N LEU A 333 -4.00 -22.39 25.46
CA LEU A 333 -3.49 -21.75 24.25
C LEU A 333 -4.52 -21.90 23.11
N PHE A 334 -4.59 -20.90 22.24
CA PHE A 334 -5.27 -21.06 20.96
C PHE A 334 -4.49 -22.06 20.10
N ILE A 335 -5.17 -22.71 19.15
CA ILE A 335 -4.54 -23.59 18.15
C ILE A 335 -4.76 -22.98 16.78
N GLY A 336 -3.71 -22.96 15.96
CA GLY A 336 -3.76 -22.43 14.60
C GLY A 336 -2.63 -22.95 13.73
N LYS A 337 -2.54 -22.39 12.52
CA LYS A 337 -1.54 -22.73 11.50
C LYS A 337 -0.90 -21.46 10.95
N VAL A 338 0.40 -21.51 10.64
CA VAL A 338 1.05 -20.44 9.87
C VAL A 338 0.54 -20.50 8.43
N ILE A 339 0.14 -19.36 7.89
CA ILE A 339 -0.35 -19.20 6.52
C ILE A 339 0.46 -18.12 5.78
N HIS A 340 0.35 -18.09 4.45
CA HIS A 340 0.98 -17.04 3.66
C HIS A 340 0.28 -15.68 3.90
N PRO A 341 1.00 -14.55 4.05
CA PRO A 341 0.39 -13.24 4.33
C PRO A 341 -0.60 -12.72 3.27
N SER A 342 -0.58 -13.27 2.05
CA SER A 342 -1.58 -12.91 1.01
C SER A 342 -2.90 -13.68 1.14
N MET A 343 -3.02 -14.65 2.06
CA MET A 343 -4.20 -15.50 2.17
C MET A 343 -5.47 -14.74 2.64
N PRO A 344 -5.41 -13.76 3.56
CA PRO A 344 -6.57 -12.89 3.89
C PRO A 344 -7.11 -12.10 2.69
N LYS A 345 -6.25 -11.76 1.72
CA LYS A 345 -6.62 -11.07 0.46
C LYS A 345 -7.66 -11.86 -0.34
N LEU A 346 -7.63 -13.19 -0.29
CA LEU A 346 -8.59 -14.08 -0.97
C LEU A 346 -10.03 -13.97 -0.41
N TYR A 347 -10.17 -13.37 0.78
CA TYR A 347 -11.43 -13.09 1.45
C TYR A 347 -11.82 -11.60 1.32
N ASN A 348 -11.19 -10.87 0.40
CA ASN A 348 -11.28 -9.42 0.22
C ASN A 348 -10.95 -8.59 1.47
N ILE A 349 -10.05 -9.10 2.32
CA ILE A 349 -9.52 -8.38 3.48
C ILE A 349 -8.14 -7.81 3.12
N TYR A 350 -8.01 -6.48 3.16
CA TYR A 350 -6.70 -5.84 3.04
C TYR A 350 -5.82 -6.13 4.26
N TRP A 351 -4.58 -6.55 4.02
CA TRP A 351 -3.67 -7.06 5.06
C TRP A 351 -2.36 -6.27 5.15
N GLY A 352 -2.44 -4.96 4.92
CA GLY A 352 -1.30 -4.06 4.88
C GLY A 352 -0.53 -4.06 3.56
N TYR A 353 0.57 -3.30 3.54
CA TYR A 353 1.45 -3.14 2.39
C TYR A 353 2.84 -3.71 2.66
N THR A 354 3.53 -4.13 1.61
CA THR A 354 4.97 -4.45 1.67
C THR A 354 5.80 -3.26 1.20
N ILE A 355 7.06 -3.13 1.65
CA ILE A 355 7.95 -2.03 1.27
C ILE A 355 9.24 -2.59 0.68
N GLN A 356 9.66 -2.07 -0.47
CA GLN A 356 10.90 -2.42 -1.14
C GLN A 356 11.68 -1.15 -1.49
N ILE A 357 12.98 -1.11 -1.19
CA ILE A 357 13.85 0.00 -1.59
C ILE A 357 14.52 -0.34 -2.94
N LEU A 358 14.47 0.60 -3.89
CA LEU A 358 15.14 0.55 -5.18
C LEU A 358 16.38 1.46 -5.16
N LYS A 359 17.42 1.13 -5.94
CA LYS A 359 18.68 1.90 -5.95
C LYS A 359 18.60 3.14 -6.82
N ASN A 360 17.78 3.11 -7.87
CA ASN A 360 17.52 4.24 -8.75
C ASN A 360 16.06 4.25 -9.22
N ILE A 361 15.61 5.36 -9.81
CA ILE A 361 14.28 5.42 -10.43
C ILE A 361 14.18 4.50 -11.66
N THR A 362 15.26 4.28 -12.42
CA THR A 362 15.25 3.35 -13.58
C THR A 362 14.94 1.91 -13.21
N ASP A 363 15.19 1.50 -11.97
CA ASP A 363 14.92 0.15 -11.47
C ASP A 363 13.41 -0.16 -11.42
N VAL A 364 12.51 0.85 -11.54
CA VAL A 364 11.05 0.61 -11.60
C VAL A 364 10.63 -0.19 -12.84
N PHE A 365 11.40 -0.11 -13.93
CA PHE A 365 11.13 -0.84 -15.17
C PHE A 365 11.58 -2.31 -15.13
N ASP A 366 12.30 -2.72 -14.09
CA ASP A 366 12.71 -4.11 -13.87
C ASP A 366 11.67 -4.86 -13.01
N ILE A 367 10.60 -4.18 -12.57
CA ILE A 367 9.49 -4.74 -11.81
C ILE A 367 8.52 -5.42 -12.77
N GLN A 368 8.20 -6.69 -12.51
CA GLN A 368 7.18 -7.43 -13.25
C GLN A 368 5.77 -7.00 -12.78
N VAL A 369 5.09 -6.22 -13.61
CA VAL A 369 3.66 -5.86 -13.51
C VAL A 369 3.06 -5.83 -14.92
N ASP A 370 1.73 -5.87 -15.01
CA ASP A 370 1.00 -5.81 -16.29
C ASP A 370 0.90 -4.38 -16.84
N CYS A 371 1.06 -3.35 -15.98
CA CYS A 371 0.93 -1.95 -16.36
C CYS A 371 1.81 -1.04 -15.48
N ILE A 372 2.66 -0.22 -16.11
CA ILE A 372 3.48 0.83 -15.48
C ILE A 372 2.98 2.21 -15.93
N ILE A 373 2.58 3.02 -14.95
CA ILE A 373 1.95 4.32 -15.14
C ILE A 373 2.81 5.41 -14.51
N GLY A 374 3.23 6.41 -15.28
CA GLY A 374 3.91 7.59 -14.73
C GLY A 374 2.92 8.74 -14.52
N THR A 375 3.11 9.53 -13.46
CA THR A 375 2.29 10.74 -13.21
C THR A 375 3.08 12.01 -13.52
N SER A 376 2.51 12.93 -14.31
CA SER A 376 3.07 14.26 -14.58
C SER A 376 1.98 15.26 -14.99
N GLU A 377 2.20 16.55 -14.71
CA GLU A 377 1.37 17.65 -15.24
C GLU A 377 1.29 17.64 -16.79
N ARG A 378 2.26 17.00 -17.45
CA ARG A 378 2.45 16.94 -18.92
C ARG A 378 1.91 15.64 -19.54
N GLY A 379 1.35 14.75 -18.73
CA GLY A 379 0.73 13.52 -19.19
C GLY A 379 -0.69 13.73 -19.74
N ASP A 380 -1.22 12.67 -20.35
CA ASP A 380 -2.58 12.65 -20.90
C ASP A 380 -3.65 12.65 -19.78
N PRO A 381 -4.86 13.21 -20.00
CA PRO A 381 -5.90 13.23 -18.97
C PRO A 381 -6.31 11.84 -18.50
N ILE A 382 -6.39 11.63 -17.18
CA ILE A 382 -6.75 10.34 -16.56
C ILE A 382 -8.11 9.76 -17.00
N GLN A 383 -9.01 10.57 -17.57
CA GLN A 383 -10.33 10.14 -18.04
C GLN A 383 -10.27 9.01 -19.07
N ASP A 384 -9.26 9.03 -19.95
CA ASP A 384 -9.10 8.07 -21.05
C ASP A 384 -8.63 6.68 -20.57
N LEU A 385 -8.21 6.59 -19.31
CA LEU A 385 -7.56 5.41 -18.72
C LEU A 385 -8.55 4.30 -18.33
N LYS A 386 -9.83 4.61 -18.08
CA LYS A 386 -10.80 3.65 -17.52
C LYS A 386 -11.12 2.48 -18.46
N THR A 387 -11.08 2.70 -19.77
CA THR A 387 -11.26 1.63 -20.78
C THR A 387 -9.99 0.81 -20.99
N GLN A 388 -8.82 1.38 -20.70
CA GLN A 388 -7.51 0.83 -21.04
C GLN A 388 -6.96 -0.13 -19.98
N ILE A 389 -7.20 0.14 -18.70
CA ILE A 389 -6.66 -0.64 -17.57
C ILE A 389 -7.45 -1.91 -17.23
N LYS A 390 -8.65 -2.09 -17.80
CA LYS A 390 -9.65 -3.09 -17.35
C LYS A 390 -9.16 -4.55 -17.24
N ASN A 391 -8.08 -4.91 -17.92
CA ASN A 391 -7.52 -6.27 -17.94
C ASN A 391 -6.24 -6.44 -17.09
N ALA A 392 -5.67 -5.37 -16.54
CA ALA A 392 -4.43 -5.42 -15.75
C ALA A 392 -4.72 -5.98 -14.35
N LYS A 393 -3.97 -7.01 -13.92
CA LYS A 393 -4.04 -7.58 -12.56
C LYS A 393 -3.03 -6.94 -11.62
N SER A 394 -2.02 -6.28 -12.16
CA SER A 394 -0.95 -5.63 -11.41
C SER A 394 -0.58 -4.30 -12.07
N ILE A 395 -0.66 -3.22 -11.28
CA ILE A 395 -0.46 -1.84 -11.72
C ILE A 395 0.61 -1.20 -10.84
N LEU A 396 1.60 -0.55 -11.44
CA LEU A 396 2.61 0.26 -10.76
C LEU A 396 2.44 1.75 -11.13
N ILE A 397 2.13 2.59 -10.14
CA ILE A 397 2.03 4.04 -10.32
C ILE A 397 3.31 4.72 -9.83
N VAL A 398 4.05 5.36 -10.73
CA VAL A 398 5.34 6.02 -10.48
C VAL A 398 5.14 7.52 -10.32
N PHE A 399 5.36 8.01 -9.11
CA PHE A 399 5.27 9.41 -8.74
C PHE A 399 6.63 10.09 -8.81
N GLY A 400 6.66 11.37 -9.19
CA GLY A 400 7.88 12.19 -9.21
C GLY A 400 8.09 12.97 -7.92
N ASN A 401 9.28 13.56 -7.76
CA ASN A 401 9.50 14.61 -6.77
C ASN A 401 9.08 15.97 -7.36
N ARG A 402 9.42 17.08 -6.70
CA ARG A 402 9.08 18.45 -7.17
C ARG A 402 9.55 18.76 -8.61
N ASP A 403 10.63 18.13 -9.08
CA ASP A 403 11.16 18.37 -10.43
C ASP A 403 10.46 17.51 -11.51
N GLY A 404 9.63 16.53 -11.09
CA GLY A 404 8.91 15.61 -11.98
C GLY A 404 9.64 14.30 -12.29
N VAL A 405 8.90 13.32 -12.79
CA VAL A 405 9.42 11.98 -13.15
C VAL A 405 10.42 12.07 -14.31
N GLU A 406 10.11 12.91 -15.29
CA GLU A 406 10.90 13.12 -16.51
C GLU A 406 12.32 13.59 -16.19
N ASP A 407 12.44 14.59 -15.33
CA ASP A 407 13.72 15.21 -14.97
C ASP A 407 14.55 14.28 -14.08
N LEU A 408 13.93 13.48 -13.23
CA LEU A 408 14.59 12.46 -12.42
C LEU A 408 15.31 11.40 -13.28
N PHE A 409 14.64 10.83 -14.28
CA PHE A 409 15.27 9.88 -15.19
C PHE A 409 16.40 10.49 -16.02
N ILE A 410 16.26 11.77 -16.40
CA ILE A 410 17.31 12.47 -17.14
C ILE A 410 18.52 12.67 -16.23
N LYS A 411 18.35 13.24 -15.02
CA LYS A 411 19.42 13.44 -14.03
C LYS A 411 20.17 12.14 -13.72
N GLU A 412 19.45 11.04 -13.46
CA GLU A 412 20.05 9.72 -13.22
C GLU A 412 20.95 9.29 -14.39
N ARG A 413 20.46 9.46 -15.62
CA ARG A 413 21.18 9.07 -16.84
C ARG A 413 22.35 10.00 -17.16
N GLU A 414 22.25 11.29 -16.86
CA GLU A 414 23.33 12.26 -16.99
C GLU A 414 24.49 11.90 -16.05
N ILE A 415 24.17 11.50 -14.81
CA ILE A 415 25.14 11.01 -13.82
C ILE A 415 25.75 9.68 -14.28
N LYS A 416 24.93 8.67 -14.62
CA LYS A 416 25.39 7.34 -15.07
C LYS A 416 26.26 7.39 -16.33
N LYS A 417 26.14 8.44 -17.16
CA LYS A 417 26.93 8.62 -18.39
C LYS A 417 27.92 9.79 -18.34
N ASN A 418 28.07 10.44 -17.18
CA ASN A 418 28.85 11.66 -16.96
C ASN A 418 28.71 12.69 -18.09
N LYS A 419 27.47 12.97 -18.50
CA LYS A 419 27.16 13.75 -19.71
C LYS A 419 25.84 14.50 -19.57
N MET A 420 25.86 15.81 -19.74
CA MET A 420 24.68 16.66 -19.74
C MET A 420 23.94 16.64 -21.10
N TYR A 421 22.61 16.64 -21.08
CA TYR A 421 21.74 16.66 -22.26
C TYR A 421 20.98 17.99 -22.37
N THR A 422 21.28 18.76 -23.41
CA THR A 422 20.62 20.03 -23.70
C THR A 422 19.78 19.98 -24.99
N GLY A 423 18.74 20.82 -25.07
CA GLY A 423 17.89 21.01 -26.25
C GLY A 423 17.35 19.70 -26.86
N LYS A 424 17.47 19.58 -28.19
CA LYS A 424 16.98 18.42 -28.98
C LYS A 424 17.52 17.07 -28.48
N LYS A 425 18.68 17.01 -27.81
CA LYS A 425 19.23 15.76 -27.25
C LYS A 425 18.46 15.33 -25.99
N ARG A 426 18.06 16.28 -25.12
CA ARG A 426 17.26 16.01 -23.91
C ARG A 426 15.92 15.37 -24.29
N ILE A 427 15.21 15.98 -25.24
CA ILE A 427 13.90 15.50 -25.73
C ILE A 427 14.02 14.08 -26.32
N LYS A 428 15.01 13.83 -27.19
CA LYS A 428 15.24 12.48 -27.77
C LYS A 428 15.51 11.41 -26.70
N VAL A 429 16.23 11.76 -25.63
CA VAL A 429 16.51 10.86 -24.50
C VAL A 429 15.24 10.61 -23.69
N LEU A 430 14.50 11.68 -23.34
CA LEU A 430 13.25 11.59 -22.60
C LEU A 430 12.20 10.75 -23.33
N ASN A 431 11.96 11.00 -24.61
CA ASN A 431 11.00 10.23 -25.41
C ASN A 431 11.36 8.74 -25.51
N LYS A 432 12.65 8.36 -25.37
CA LYS A 432 13.06 6.95 -25.30
C LYS A 432 12.78 6.33 -23.93
N ILE A 433 12.71 7.13 -22.86
CA ILE A 433 12.38 6.69 -21.51
C ILE A 433 10.86 6.62 -21.33
N LEU A 434 10.12 7.63 -21.77
CA LEU A 434 8.66 7.67 -21.68
C LEU A 434 8.00 6.48 -22.40
N LYS A 435 8.58 6.01 -23.51
CA LYS A 435 8.17 4.77 -24.22
C LYS A 435 8.30 3.47 -23.42
N LYS A 436 8.80 3.50 -22.18
CA LYS A 436 8.81 2.35 -21.25
C LYS A 436 7.62 2.35 -20.28
N PHE A 437 6.87 3.44 -20.23
CA PHE A 437 5.58 3.48 -19.54
C PHE A 437 4.50 3.04 -20.51
N ASP A 438 3.50 2.31 -20.02
CA ASP A 438 2.29 2.00 -20.78
C ASP A 438 1.41 3.26 -20.87
N TYR A 439 1.33 4.02 -19.76
CA TYR A 439 0.60 5.28 -19.67
C TYR A 439 1.39 6.35 -18.92
N PHE A 440 1.23 7.61 -19.34
CA PHE A 440 1.85 8.76 -18.68
C PHE A 440 0.81 9.86 -18.52
N ILE A 441 0.28 10.04 -17.30
CA ILE A 441 -1.01 10.69 -17.07
C ILE A 441 -0.91 11.97 -16.21
N ASN A 442 -1.80 12.92 -16.49
CA ASN A 442 -2.12 14.04 -15.62
C ASN A 442 -3.39 13.74 -14.83
N THR A 443 -3.26 13.71 -13.50
CA THR A 443 -4.33 13.36 -12.55
C THR A 443 -5.04 14.58 -11.96
N CYS A 444 -4.60 15.80 -12.28
CA CYS A 444 -5.24 17.06 -11.89
C CYS A 444 -5.18 18.09 -13.04
N PRO A 445 -5.88 17.84 -14.17
CA PRO A 445 -5.93 18.79 -15.27
C PRO A 445 -6.53 20.13 -14.79
N LYS A 446 -6.01 21.24 -15.30
CA LYS A 446 -6.39 22.62 -14.92
C LYS A 446 -6.13 22.96 -13.43
N GLN A 447 -5.13 22.33 -12.80
CA GLN A 447 -4.66 22.75 -11.47
C GLN A 447 -4.33 24.25 -11.42
N THR A 448 -4.75 24.93 -10.33
CA THR A 448 -4.51 26.36 -10.11
C THR A 448 -3.23 26.64 -9.31
N SER A 449 -2.73 25.65 -8.57
CA SER A 449 -1.37 25.68 -8.02
C SER A 449 -0.34 25.44 -9.12
N ARG A 450 0.78 26.15 -9.08
CA ARG A 450 1.92 25.90 -9.98
C ARG A 450 2.52 24.49 -9.81
N THR A 451 2.43 23.93 -8.60
CA THR A 451 2.98 22.60 -8.28
C THR A 451 2.06 21.88 -7.31
N ILE A 452 1.78 20.61 -7.57
CA ILE A 452 1.19 19.69 -6.60
C ILE A 452 2.35 18.93 -5.93
N ARG A 453 2.38 18.84 -4.61
CA ARG A 453 3.42 18.08 -3.89
C ARG A 453 3.18 16.58 -4.06
N THR A 454 4.22 15.77 -3.94
CA THR A 454 4.12 14.32 -4.18
C THR A 454 3.09 13.65 -3.26
N GLU A 455 3.02 14.05 -2.00
CA GLU A 455 2.01 13.56 -1.03
C GLU A 455 0.57 13.94 -1.41
N GLU A 456 0.37 15.13 -1.98
CA GLU A 456 -0.92 15.60 -2.50
C GLU A 456 -1.30 14.84 -3.78
N ALA A 457 -0.35 14.68 -4.70
CA ALA A 457 -0.51 13.99 -5.98
C ALA A 457 -0.84 12.50 -5.80
N ILE A 458 -0.20 11.82 -4.84
CA ILE A 458 -0.53 10.44 -4.44
C ILE A 458 -2.01 10.36 -4.03
N SER A 459 -2.45 11.25 -3.15
CA SER A 459 -3.81 11.23 -2.60
C SER A 459 -4.88 11.48 -3.67
N ILE A 460 -4.65 12.46 -4.55
CA ILE A 460 -5.52 12.76 -5.70
C ILE A 460 -5.57 11.56 -6.65
N THR A 461 -4.41 11.04 -7.04
CA THR A 461 -4.29 9.94 -8.00
C THR A 461 -4.97 8.68 -7.51
N LEU A 462 -4.68 8.24 -6.27
CA LEU A 462 -5.27 7.02 -5.72
C LEU A 462 -6.79 7.14 -5.52
N SER A 463 -7.30 8.34 -5.18
CA SER A 463 -8.75 8.62 -5.13
C SER A 463 -9.43 8.45 -6.50
N LEU A 464 -8.77 8.86 -7.58
CA LEU A 464 -9.28 8.69 -8.94
C LEU A 464 -9.20 7.22 -9.39
N PHE A 465 -8.08 6.53 -9.12
CA PHE A 465 -7.95 5.09 -9.39
C PHE A 465 -8.97 4.24 -8.63
N GLN A 466 -9.34 4.63 -7.41
CA GLN A 466 -10.39 3.99 -6.62
C GLN A 466 -11.76 4.00 -7.34
N SER A 467 -12.02 4.98 -8.22
CA SER A 467 -13.23 5.05 -9.07
C SER A 467 -13.09 4.36 -10.43
N ILE A 468 -11.88 3.94 -10.79
CA ILE A 468 -11.56 3.22 -12.04
C ILE A 468 -11.54 1.70 -11.79
N LEU A 469 -11.06 1.30 -10.61
CA LEU A 469 -10.93 -0.10 -10.17
C LEU A 469 -12.16 -0.63 -9.41
N ASN A 470 -13.11 0.24 -9.09
CA ASN A 470 -14.49 -0.11 -8.73
C ASN A 470 -15.41 0.02 -9.96
#